data_AF-A0A2D6QDT9-F1
#
_entry.id   AF-A0A2D6QDT9-F1
#
_cell.length_a   1.000
_cell.length_b   1.000
_cell.length_c   1.000
_cell.angle_alpha   90.00
_cell.angle_beta   90.00
_cell.angle_gamma   90.00
#
_symmetry.space_group_name_H-M   'P 1'
#
loop_
_entity.id
_entity.type
_entity.pdbx_description
1 polymer ?
#
loop_
_entity_poly.entity_id
_entity_poly.type
_entity_poly.pdbx_seq_one_letter_code
_entity_poly.pdbx_strand_id
1 'polypeptide(L)'
;MPVRLAPKDPLAPHVPGVLDALFKHLADEHVVAHSFEIAQGLAATTDEFLETVRTGQNLHHHHARQEPVVHQAEKLGRNDPCSCGSGKKFKKCHGK
;
A
#
# COMPACT_ATOMS: atom_id res chain seq x y z
N MET A 1 5.18 -2.66 7.98
CA MET A 1 6.50 -1.98 7.89
C MET A 1 6.39 -0.86 6.86
N PRO A 2 7.01 0.33 7.03
CA PRO A 2 7.12 1.29 5.93
C PRO A 2 7.78 0.56 4.75
N VAL A 3 7.02 0.38 3.67
CA VAL A 3 7.29 -0.60 2.58
C VAL A 3 8.67 -0.44 1.94
N ARG A 4 9.35 0.71 2.14
CA ARG A 4 10.64 1.05 1.52
C ARG A 4 11.83 1.19 2.49
N LEU A 5 11.66 1.02 3.80
CA LEU A 5 12.77 1.12 4.76
C LEU A 5 13.03 -0.23 5.40
N ALA A 6 14.30 -0.65 5.42
CA ALA A 6 14.72 -1.89 6.08
C ALA A 6 14.82 -1.70 7.62
N PRO A 7 14.87 -2.79 8.41
CA PRO A 7 15.03 -2.64 9.86
C PRO A 7 16.38 -1.97 10.15
N LYS A 8 16.38 -0.97 11.05
CA LYS A 8 17.56 -0.16 11.40
C LYS A 8 18.20 0.58 10.20
N ASP A 9 17.40 0.92 9.19
CA ASP A 9 17.86 1.69 8.03
C ASP A 9 18.55 3.00 8.48
N PRO A 10 19.79 3.29 8.03
CA PRO A 10 20.52 4.49 8.44
C PRO A 10 19.84 5.79 8.00
N LEU A 11 18.93 5.75 7.03
CA LEU A 11 18.21 6.93 6.56
C LEU A 11 17.03 7.29 7.46
N ALA A 12 16.55 6.37 8.29
CA ALA A 12 15.33 6.55 9.09
C ALA A 12 15.33 7.83 9.96
N PRO A 13 16.43 8.20 10.64
CA PRO A 13 16.47 9.43 11.46
C PRO A 13 16.27 10.72 10.64
N HIS A 14 16.56 10.68 9.34
CA HIS A 14 16.48 11.85 8.46
C HIS A 14 15.10 12.03 7.81
N VAL A 15 14.31 10.95 7.71
CA VAL A 15 13.02 10.95 7.00
C VAL A 15 12.04 11.99 7.56
N PRO A 16 11.80 12.09 8.89
CA PRO A 16 10.84 13.07 9.43
C PRO A 16 11.23 14.51 9.08
N GLY A 17 12.51 14.86 9.17
CA GLY A 17 13.01 16.20 8.85
C GLY A 17 12.86 16.54 7.36
N VAL A 18 13.07 15.57 6.46
CA VAL A 18 12.86 15.77 5.02
C VAL A 18 11.37 15.97 4.70
N LEU A 19 10.49 15.18 5.32
CA LEU A 19 9.05 15.32 5.13
C LEU A 19 8.53 16.65 5.67
N ASP A 20 8.97 17.06 6.86
CA ASP A 20 8.60 18.35 7.46
C ASP A 20 9.01 19.52 6.55
N ALA A 21 10.27 19.52 6.09
CA ALA A 21 10.77 20.54 5.17
C ALA A 21 9.98 20.59 3.86
N LEU A 22 9.63 19.43 3.29
CA LEU A 22 8.82 19.35 2.08
C LEU A 22 7.41 19.90 2.31
N PHE A 23 6.72 19.46 3.37
CA PHE A 23 5.37 19.91 3.65
C PHE A 23 5.30 21.40 3.94
N LYS A 24 6.30 21.93 4.66
CA LYS A 24 6.43 23.36 4.90
C LYS A 24 6.56 24.13 3.59
N HIS A 25 7.46 23.71 2.69
CA HIS A 25 7.61 24.36 1.39
C HIS A 25 6.32 24.31 0.56
N LEU A 26 5.63 23.16 0.55
CA LEU A 26 4.35 23.03 -0.15
C LEU A 26 3.26 23.93 0.45
N ALA A 27 3.20 24.06 1.77
CA ALA A 27 2.23 24.92 2.45
C ALA A 27 2.53 26.41 2.21
N ASP A 28 3.79 26.78 2.02
CA ASP A 28 4.21 28.15 1.71
C ASP A 28 3.90 28.53 0.24
N GLU A 29 4.06 27.60 -0.71
CA GLU A 29 3.89 27.86 -2.14
C GLU A 29 2.48 27.55 -2.69
N HIS A 30 1.73 26.69 -2.01
CA HIS A 30 0.46 26.16 -2.51
C HIS A 30 -0.63 26.12 -1.43
N VAL A 31 -1.89 26.13 -1.88
CA VAL A 31 -3.03 25.84 -0.99
C VAL A 31 -3.08 24.35 -0.74
N VAL A 32 -2.46 23.91 0.34
CA VAL A 32 -2.56 22.53 0.84
C VAL A 32 -3.69 22.47 1.84
N ALA A 33 -4.79 21.81 1.47
CA ALA A 33 -5.86 21.52 2.41
C ALA A 33 -5.31 20.70 3.58
N HIS A 34 -5.72 21.05 4.80
CA HIS A 34 -5.31 20.37 6.03
C HIS A 34 -3.80 20.42 6.33
N SER A 35 -3.09 21.45 5.88
CA SER A 35 -1.64 21.59 6.11
C SER A 35 -1.26 21.53 7.59
N PHE A 36 -2.08 22.10 8.46
CA PHE A 36 -1.89 22.09 9.91
C PHE A 36 -2.04 20.69 10.50
N GLU A 37 -3.10 19.97 10.12
CA GLU A 37 -3.37 18.61 10.59
C GLU A 37 -2.29 17.64 10.09
N ILE A 38 -1.78 17.83 8.86
CA ILE A 38 -0.65 17.06 8.33
C ILE A 38 0.61 17.30 9.15
N ALA A 39 0.94 18.57 9.43
CA ALA A 39 2.12 18.92 10.24
C ALA A 39 2.02 18.34 11.67
N GLN A 40 0.85 18.45 12.30
CA GLN A 40 0.62 17.82 13.61
C GLN A 40 0.71 16.30 13.56
N GLY A 41 0.12 15.67 12.53
CA GLY A 41 0.17 14.22 12.35
C GLY A 41 1.61 13.72 12.19
N LEU A 42 2.44 14.43 11.41
CA LEU A 42 3.85 14.09 11.23
C LEU A 42 4.62 14.22 12.56
N ALA A 43 4.43 15.32 13.29
CA ALA A 43 5.06 15.51 14.59
C ALA A 43 4.64 14.43 15.61
N ALA A 44 3.35 14.12 15.67
CA ALA A 44 2.79 13.15 16.64
C ALA A 44 3.20 11.70 16.36
N THR A 45 3.56 11.36 15.12
CA THR A 45 3.88 9.97 14.71
C THR A 45 5.38 9.71 14.51
N THR A 46 6.22 10.74 14.67
CA THR A 46 7.67 10.63 14.39
C THR A 46 8.36 9.55 15.25
N ASP A 47 8.14 9.55 16.56
CA ASP A 47 8.77 8.57 17.45
C ASP A 47 8.32 7.14 17.15
N GLU A 48 7.02 6.96 16.85
CA GLU A 48 6.47 5.67 16.48
C GLU A 48 7.03 5.14 15.16
N PHE A 49 7.22 6.04 14.18
CA PHE A 49 7.87 5.71 12.93
C PHE A 49 9.31 5.24 13.15
N LEU A 50 10.09 5.98 13.95
CA LEU A 50 11.47 5.62 14.26
C LEU A 50 11.55 4.26 14.98
N GLU A 51 10.66 4.03 15.93
CA GLU A 51 10.55 2.75 16.63
C GLU A 51 10.16 1.59 15.71
N THR A 52 9.23 1.82 14.80
CA THR A 52 8.82 0.86 13.78
C THR A 52 10.00 0.46 12.89
N VAL A 53 10.81 1.43 12.43
CA VAL A 53 11.99 1.13 11.60
C VAL A 53 13.07 0.45 12.44
N ARG A 54 13.27 0.86 13.70
CA ARG A 54 14.26 0.27 14.61
C ARG A 54 13.97 -1.21 14.90
N THR A 55 12.71 -1.54 15.17
CA THR A 55 12.29 -2.89 15.57
C THR A 55 11.86 -3.77 14.40
N GLY A 56 11.50 -3.17 13.26
CA GLY A 56 10.85 -3.85 12.14
C GLY A 56 9.40 -4.26 12.42
N GLN A 57 8.88 -3.94 13.61
CA GLN A 57 7.53 -4.27 14.03
C GLN A 57 6.63 -3.05 13.84
N ASN A 58 5.57 -3.21 13.04
CA ASN A 58 4.57 -2.17 12.87
C ASN A 58 3.36 -2.53 13.74
N LEU A 59 3.26 -1.90 14.91
CA LEU A 59 2.19 -2.16 15.89
C LEU A 59 0.82 -1.67 15.41
N HIS A 60 0.78 -0.68 14.51
CA HIS A 60 -0.44 -0.11 13.93
C HIS A 60 -0.77 -0.59 12.52
N HIS A 61 -0.41 -1.84 12.16
CA HIS A 61 -1.02 -2.48 11.00
C HIS A 61 -2.48 -2.82 11.30
N HIS A 62 -3.36 -1.81 11.24
CA HIS A 62 -4.75 -1.98 10.78
C HIS A 62 -4.77 -2.32 9.28
N HIS A 63 -3.96 -3.29 8.85
CA HIS A 63 -4.44 -4.14 7.78
C HIS A 63 -5.54 -4.97 8.44
N ALA A 64 -6.78 -4.50 8.35
CA ALA A 64 -7.87 -5.45 8.28
C ALA A 64 -7.39 -6.49 7.26
N ARG A 65 -7.12 -7.70 7.74
CA ARG A 65 -6.58 -8.79 6.93
C ARG A 65 -7.49 -8.84 5.72
N GLN A 66 -7.02 -8.37 4.56
CA GLN A 66 -7.87 -8.38 3.39
C GLN A 66 -8.10 -9.84 3.11
N GLU A 67 -9.32 -10.29 3.41
CA GLU A 67 -9.70 -11.66 3.12
C GLU A 67 -9.50 -11.84 1.60
N PRO A 68 -8.88 -12.95 1.18
CA PRO A 68 -8.76 -13.24 -0.24
C PRO A 68 -10.13 -13.11 -0.89
N VAL A 69 -10.24 -12.35 -1.97
CA VAL A 69 -11.48 -12.26 -2.73
C VAL A 69 -11.80 -13.65 -3.26
N VAL A 70 -12.81 -14.30 -2.67
CA VAL A 70 -13.31 -15.59 -3.14
C VAL A 70 -14.25 -15.31 -4.30
N HIS A 71 -13.82 -15.67 -5.52
CA HIS A 71 -14.72 -15.66 -6.66
C HIS A 71 -15.87 -16.64 -6.42
N GLN A 72 -17.11 -16.13 -6.34
CA GLN A 72 -18.31 -16.97 -6.19
C GLN A 72 -18.71 -17.68 -7.48
N ALA A 73 -18.20 -17.21 -8.62
CA ALA A 73 -18.45 -17.84 -9.91
C ALA A 73 -17.69 -19.16 -10.04
N GLU A 74 -18.34 -20.15 -10.65
CA GLU A 74 -17.72 -21.42 -10.98
C GLU A 74 -16.50 -21.20 -11.90
N LYS A 75 -15.39 -21.86 -11.58
CA LYS A 75 -14.17 -21.76 -12.39
C LYS A 75 -14.40 -22.49 -13.71
N LEU A 76 -14.35 -21.77 -14.83
CA LEU A 76 -14.42 -22.36 -16.16
C LEU A 76 -13.30 -23.40 -16.35
N GLY A 77 -13.68 -24.65 -16.53
CA GLY A 77 -12.80 -25.78 -16.70
C GLY A 77 -12.14 -25.80 -18.08
N ARG A 78 -10.93 -26.36 -18.15
CA ARG A 78 -10.13 -26.46 -19.38
C ARG A 78 -10.88 -27.16 -20.54
N ASN A 79 -11.80 -28.07 -20.23
CA ASN A 79 -12.56 -28.84 -21.23
C ASN A 79 -13.98 -28.29 -21.50
N ASP A 80 -14.42 -27.26 -20.79
CA ASP A 80 -15.77 -26.71 -20.91
C ASP A 80 -15.99 -25.99 -22.24
N PRO A 81 -17.24 -25.79 -22.68
CA PRO A 81 -17.53 -24.95 -23.83
C PRO A 81 -16.93 -23.56 -23.67
N CYS A 82 -16.27 -23.06 -24.70
CA CYS A 82 -15.69 -21.73 -24.65
C CYS A 82 -16.81 -20.66 -24.67
N SER A 83 -16.72 -19.70 -23.76
CA SER A 83 -17.70 -18.61 -23.59
C SER A 83 -17.86 -17.68 -24.80
N CYS A 84 -16.99 -17.79 -25.82
CA CYS A 84 -17.08 -17.01 -27.05
C CYS A 84 -18.10 -17.53 -28.08
N GLY A 85 -18.84 -18.60 -27.76
CA GLY A 85 -19.85 -19.17 -28.66
C GLY A 85 -19.29 -20.00 -29.83
N SER A 86 -17.97 -20.25 -29.87
CA SER A 86 -17.34 -21.01 -30.97
C SER A 86 -17.67 -22.50 -31.01
N GLY A 87 -18.35 -23.04 -29.98
CA GLY A 87 -18.60 -24.48 -29.80
C GLY A 87 -17.35 -25.31 -29.48
N LYS A 88 -16.15 -24.70 -29.40
CA LYS A 88 -14.90 -25.38 -29.07
C LYS A 88 -14.71 -25.47 -27.55
N LYS A 89 -13.97 -26.49 -27.09
CA LYS A 89 -13.51 -26.57 -25.68
C LYS A 89 -12.60 -25.37 -25.35
N PHE A 90 -12.68 -24.84 -24.13
CA PHE A 90 -11.95 -23.65 -23.69
C PHE A 90 -10.45 -23.74 -24.03
N LYS A 91 -9.78 -24.86 -23.72
CA LYS A 91 -8.36 -25.10 -24.06
C LYS A 91 -7.97 -25.03 -25.53
N LYS A 92 -8.94 -25.20 -26.44
CA LYS A 92 -8.73 -25.17 -27.89
C LYS A 92 -9.14 -23.82 -28.50
N CYS A 93 -9.55 -22.86 -27.67
CA CYS A 93 -10.02 -21.55 -28.11
C CYS A 93 -9.34 -20.43 -27.32
N HIS A 94 -9.87 -20.04 -26.15
CA HIS A 94 -9.33 -18.93 -25.34
C HIS A 94 -8.48 -19.39 -24.14
N GLY A 95 -8.39 -20.70 -23.88
CA GLY A 95 -7.62 -21.28 -22.77
C GLY A 95 -6.22 -21.75 -23.17
N LYS A 96 -5.49 -20.92 -23.93
CA LYS A 96 -4.05 -21.13 -24.13
C LYS A 96 -3.30 -20.89 -22.82
#